data_AF-A0A942C662-F1
#
_entry.id   AF-A0A942C662-F1
#
_cell.length_a   1.000
_cell.length_b   1.000
_cell.length_c   1.000
_cell.angle_alpha   90.00
_cell.angle_beta   90.00
_cell.angle_gamma   90.00
#
_symmetry.space_group_name_H-M   'P 1'
#
loop_
_entity.id
_entity.type
_entity.pdbx_description
1 polymer ?
#
loop_
_entity_poly.entity_id
_entity_poly.type
_entity_poly.pdbx_seq_one_letter_code
_entity_poly.pdbx_strand_id
1 'polypeptide(L)'
;MQITVHLRSDAARGLAERSPPSTEINELRQILSRLGITLRPLHPESTDPELRTQFWIDAPDQATADQIIQQLQPLRAVQAAYSKPPDEMP
;
A
#
# COMPACT_ATOMS: atom_id res chain seq x y z
N MET A 1 5.57 -13.26 2.33
CA MET A 1 6.37 -12.02 2.53
C MET A 1 5.43 -10.85 2.69
N GLN A 2 5.83 -9.83 3.46
CA GLN A 2 4.98 -8.66 3.69
C GLN A 2 5.63 -7.41 3.12
N ILE A 3 4.84 -6.62 2.41
CA ILE A 3 5.24 -5.32 1.88
C ILE A 3 4.49 -4.27 2.67
N THR A 4 5.20 -3.31 3.25
CA THR A 4 4.60 -2.13 3.85
C THR A 4 4.53 -1.02 2.82
N VAL A 5 3.36 -0.40 2.71
CA VAL A 5 3.06 0.67 1.76
C VAL A 5 2.56 1.87 2.56
N HIS A 6 3.23 3.01 2.39
CA HIS A 6 2.80 4.29 2.94
C HIS A 6 2.15 5.06 1.79
N LEU A 7 0.85 5.32 1.92
CA LEU A 7 0.14 6.20 1.02
C LEU A 7 0.34 7.65 1.43
N ARG A 8 0.19 8.59 0.50
CA ARG A 8 0.06 9.99 0.90
C ARG A 8 -1.24 10.19 1.68
N SER A 9 -1.28 11.15 2.59
CA SER A 9 -2.44 11.36 3.48
C SER A 9 -3.74 11.69 2.73
N ASP A 10 -3.66 12.42 1.62
CA ASP A 10 -4.80 12.70 0.73
C ASP A 10 -5.29 11.43 0.02
N ALA A 11 -4.37 10.59 -0.43
CA ALA A 11 -4.68 9.30 -1.04
C ALA A 11 -5.32 8.32 -0.02
N ALA A 12 -4.72 8.15 1.16
CA ALA A 12 -5.26 7.32 2.23
C ALA A 12 -6.67 7.77 2.65
N ARG A 13 -6.88 9.09 2.73
CA ARG A 13 -8.19 9.68 3.01
C ARG A 13 -9.19 9.40 1.90
N GLY A 14 -8.81 9.54 0.62
CA GLY A 14 -9.66 9.20 -0.51
C GLY A 14 -10.00 7.71 -0.63
N LEU A 15 -9.20 6.83 -0.01
CA LEU A 15 -9.49 5.41 0.10
C LEU A 15 -10.50 5.11 1.21
N ALA A 16 -10.38 5.80 2.36
CA ALA A 16 -11.22 5.58 3.54
C ALA A 16 -12.56 6.33 3.49
N GLU A 17 -12.55 7.55 2.99
CA GLU A 17 -13.75 8.37 2.78
C GLU A 17 -14.28 8.05 1.38
N ARG A 18 -15.60 7.91 1.22
CA ARG A 18 -16.27 7.80 -0.10
C ARG A 18 -16.19 9.09 -0.92
N SER A 19 -15.08 9.82 -0.81
CA SER A 19 -14.75 10.97 -1.62
C SER A 19 -14.57 10.55 -3.08
N PRO A 20 -14.80 11.47 -4.04
CA PRO A 20 -14.54 11.18 -5.44
C PRO A 20 -13.09 10.72 -5.59
N PRO A 21 -12.83 9.54 -6.17
CA PRO A 21 -11.46 9.06 -6.30
C PRO A 21 -10.69 10.00 -7.22
N SER A 22 -9.58 10.53 -6.73
CA SER A 22 -8.64 11.30 -7.54
C SER A 22 -8.02 10.40 -8.61
N THR A 23 -7.45 11.00 -9.65
CA THR A 23 -6.76 10.26 -10.72
C THR A 23 -5.71 9.30 -10.15
N GLU A 24 -4.96 9.75 -9.14
CA GLU A 24 -3.91 8.97 -8.49
C GLU A 24 -4.47 7.75 -7.73
N ILE A 25 -5.65 7.87 -7.11
CA ILE A 25 -6.32 6.74 -6.44
C ILE A 25 -6.88 5.75 -7.46
N ASN A 26 -7.37 6.22 -8.60
CA ASN A 26 -7.82 5.33 -9.66
C ASN A 26 -6.65 4.54 -10.27
N GLU A 27 -5.51 5.18 -10.53
CA GLU A 27 -4.29 4.52 -10.98
C GLU A 27 -3.84 3.45 -9.99
N LEU A 28 -3.80 3.78 -8.69
CA LEU A 28 -3.48 2.81 -7.63
C LEU A 28 -4.45 1.62 -7.66
N ARG A 29 -5.77 1.87 -7.69
CA ARG A 29 -6.78 0.80 -7.75
C ARG A 29 -6.65 -0.08 -8.99
N GLN A 30 -6.33 0.50 -10.14
CA GLN A 30 -6.11 -0.24 -11.38
C GLN A 30 -4.90 -1.16 -11.28
N ILE A 31 -3.78 -0.68 -10.74
CA ILE A 31 -2.59 -1.52 -10.52
C ILE A 31 -2.88 -2.64 -9.53
N LEU A 32 -3.51 -2.33 -8.40
CA LEU A 32 -3.88 -3.35 -7.40
C LEU A 32 -4.79 -4.42 -8.00
N SER A 33 -5.81 -4.01 -8.77
CA SER A 33 -6.72 -4.94 -9.45
C SER A 33 -6.02 -5.78 -10.53
N ARG A 34 -5.09 -5.18 -11.29
CA ARG A 34 -4.32 -5.88 -12.33
C ARG A 34 -3.41 -6.95 -11.73
N LEU A 35 -2.84 -6.66 -10.56
CA LEU A 35 -1.95 -7.57 -9.84
C LEU A 35 -2.71 -8.57 -8.95
N GLY A 36 -4.04 -8.42 -8.80
CA GLY A 36 -4.84 -9.27 -7.92
C GLY A 36 -4.51 -9.11 -6.43
N ILE A 37 -3.96 -7.96 -6.04
CA ILE A 37 -3.50 -7.68 -4.68
C ILE A 37 -4.46 -6.76 -3.95
N THR A 38 -4.56 -6.93 -2.64
CA THR A 38 -5.41 -6.13 -1.77
C THR A 38 -4.58 -5.43 -0.71
N LEU A 39 -4.74 -4.11 -0.59
CA LEU A 39 -4.17 -3.34 0.51
C LEU A 39 -4.98 -3.62 1.79
N ARG A 40 -4.30 -4.01 2.86
CA ARG A 40 -4.91 -4.08 4.19
C ARG A 40 -4.33 -2.98 5.08
N PRO A 41 -5.17 -2.25 5.83
CA PRO A 41 -4.66 -1.26 6.77
C PRO A 41 -3.78 -1.94 7.80
N LEU A 42 -2.61 -1.37 8.09
CA LEU A 42 -1.73 -1.85 9.15
C LEU A 42 -2.33 -1.52 10.53
N HIS A 43 -3.04 -0.39 10.62
CA HIS A 43 -3.69 0.10 11.84
C HIS A 43 -5.19 0.41 11.59
N PRO A 44 -6.06 -0.62 11.49
CA PRO A 44 -7.48 -0.44 11.13
C PRO A 44 -8.28 0.39 12.14
N GLU A 45 -7.96 0.30 13.44
CA GLU A 45 -8.69 0.98 14.52
C GLU A 45 -8.09 2.32 14.91
N SER A 46 -6.98 2.72 14.28
CA SER A 46 -6.30 3.96 14.65
C SER A 46 -7.05 5.17 14.10
N THR A 47 -7.25 6.17 14.96
CA THR A 47 -7.71 7.50 14.56
C THR A 47 -6.56 8.42 14.18
N ASP A 48 -5.31 7.98 14.38
CA ASP A 48 -4.12 8.76 14.07
C ASP A 48 -3.98 8.94 12.55
N PRO A 49 -3.90 10.18 12.05
CA PRO A 49 -3.80 10.45 10.62
C PRO A 49 -2.59 9.82 9.94
N GLU A 50 -1.45 9.70 10.62
CA GLU A 50 -0.23 9.10 10.07
C GLU A 50 -0.33 7.57 10.04
N LEU A 51 -0.85 6.95 11.09
CA LEU A 51 -0.99 5.49 11.12
C LEU A 51 -2.02 4.98 10.10
N ARG A 52 -3.02 5.80 9.76
CA ARG A 52 -4.02 5.49 8.72
C ARG A 52 -3.46 5.52 7.30
N THR A 53 -2.25 6.03 7.08
CA THR A 53 -1.60 5.99 5.76
C THR A 53 -0.83 4.69 5.51
N GLN A 54 -0.68 3.86 6.53
CA GLN A 54 0.13 2.64 6.48
C GLN A 54 -0.73 1.42 6.16
N PHE A 55 -0.33 0.72 5.10
CA PHE A 55 -0.97 -0.49 4.61
C PHE A 55 0.05 -1.59 4.42
N TRP A 56 -0.42 -2.84 4.38
CA TRP A 56 0.40 -3.99 4.07
C TRP A 56 -0.23 -4.85 2.98
N ILE A 57 0.63 -5.52 2.21
CA ILE A 57 0.30 -6.46 1.15
C ILE A 57 1.01 -7.78 1.44
N ASP A 58 0.30 -8.90 1.30
CA ASP A 58 0.93 -10.21 1.27
C ASP A 58 1.42 -10.52 -0.15
N ALA A 59 2.68 -10.90 -0.25
CA ALA A 59 3.28 -11.44 -1.47
C ALA A 59 3.76 -12.88 -1.20
N PRO A 60 3.61 -13.80 -2.17
CA PRO A 60 4.00 -15.20 -2.00
C PRO A 60 5.51 -15.37 -1.81
N ASP A 61 6.32 -14.58 -2.52
CA ASP A 61 7.78 -14.67 -2.54
C ASP A 61 8.43 -13.28 -2.71
N GLN A 62 9.77 -13.25 -2.61
CA GLN A 62 10.57 -12.03 -2.75
C GLN A 62 10.47 -11.43 -4.15
N ALA A 63 10.48 -12.26 -5.20
CA ALA A 63 10.43 -11.80 -6.58
C ALA A 63 9.12 -11.06 -6.88
N THR A 64 8.01 -11.60 -6.40
CA THR A 64 6.68 -10.98 -6.50
C THR A 64 6.62 -9.72 -5.65
N ALA A 65 7.23 -9.72 -4.46
CA ALA A 65 7.28 -8.53 -3.62
C ALA A 65 8.02 -7.38 -4.31
N ASP A 66 9.18 -7.65 -4.91
CA ASP A 66 9.97 -6.65 -5.63
C ASP A 66 9.22 -6.13 -6.87
N GLN A 67 8.51 -7.00 -7.60
CA GLN A 67 7.65 -6.58 -8.71
C GLN A 67 6.52 -5.66 -8.26
N ILE A 68 5.86 -5.97 -7.14
CA ILE A 68 4.81 -5.11 -6.57
C ILE A 68 5.41 -3.76 -6.16
N ILE A 69 6.55 -3.75 -5.46
CA ILE A 69 7.23 -2.52 -5.03
C ILE A 69 7.58 -1.66 -6.25
N GLN A 70 8.19 -2.23 -7.29
CA GLN A 70 8.56 -1.51 -8.51
C GLN A 70 7.37 -0.88 -9.23
N GLN A 71 6.18 -1.48 -9.16
CA GLN A 71 4.97 -0.91 -9.76
C GLN A 71 4.28 0.13 -8.88
N LEU A 72 4.38 0.00 -7.55
CA LEU A 72 3.78 0.94 -6.60
C LEU A 72 4.63 2.20 -6.40
N GLN A 73 5.96 2.08 -6.38
CA GLN A 73 6.88 3.18 -6.10
C GLN A 73 6.74 4.40 -7.04
N PRO A 74 6.48 4.26 -8.36
CA PRO A 74 6.29 5.42 -9.23
C PRO A 74 4.92 6.09 -9.10
N LEU A 75 3.96 5.47 -8.40
CA LEU A 75 2.62 6.04 -8.25
C LEU A 75 2.64 7.28 -7.35
N ARG A 76 2.03 8.37 -7.81
CA ARG A 76 1.91 9.59 -6.99
C ARG A 76 1.11 9.39 -5.71
N ALA A 77 0.24 8.39 -5.64
CA ALA A 77 -0.51 8.06 -4.43
C ALA A 77 0.36 7.42 -3.34
N VAL A 78 1.52 6.85 -3.71
CA VAL A 78 2.41 6.12 -2.84
C VAL A 78 3.55 7.04 -2.41
N GLN A 79 3.73 7.18 -1.10
CA GLN A 79 4.85 7.89 -0.51
C GLN A 79 6.07 6.97 -0.36
N ALA A 80 5.86 5.72 0.03
CA ALA A 80 6.90 4.71 0.14
C ALA A 80 6.31 3.30 0.00
N ALA A 81 7.09 2.36 -0.54
CA ALA A 81 6.78 0.93 -0.55
C ALA A 81 8.07 0.15 -0.34
N TYR A 82 8.07 -0.79 0.61
CA TYR A 82 9.25 -1.59 0.95
C TYR A 82 8.84 -2.96 1.49
N SER A 83 9.64 -3.98 1.20
CA SER A 83 9.46 -5.31 1.77
C SER A 83 9.98 -5.32 3.20
N LYS A 84 9.20 -5.88 4.13
CA LYS A 84 9.71 -6.23 5.45
C LYS A 84 10.64 -7.43 5.27
N PRO A 85 11.91 -7.36 5.70
CA PRO A 85 12.75 -8.55 5.72
C PRO A 85 12.08 -9.61 6.60
N PRO A 86 12.25 -10.91 6.30
CA PRO A 86 11.87 -11.94 7.25
C PRO A 86 12.57 -11.61 8.56
N ASP A 87 11.83 -11.56 9.67
CA ASP A 87 12.44 -11.35 10.99
C ASP A 87 13.51 -12.44 11.15
N GLU A 88 14.79 -12.06 11.02
CA GLU A 88 15.91 -12.89 11.46
C GLU A 88 15.78 -12.97 12.99
N MET A 89 15.08 -13.99 13.47
CA MET A 89 15.19 -14.39 14.87
C MET A 89 16.34 -15.39 15.00
N PRO A 90 17.40 -15.10 15.76
CA PRO A 90 18.19 -16.14 16.42
C PRO A 90 17.40 -16.84 17.53
#